data_AF-A0A538PYT3-F1
#
_entry.id   AF-A0A538PYT3-F1
#
_cell.length_a   1.000
_cell.length_b   1.000
_cell.length_c   1.000
_cell.angle_alpha   90.00
_cell.angle_beta   90.00
_cell.angle_gamma   90.00
#
_symmetry.space_group_name_H-M   'P 1'
#
loop_
_entity.id
_entity.type
_entity.pdbx_description
1 polymer ?
#
loop_
_entity_poly.entity_id
_entity_poly.type
_entity_poly.pdbx_seq_one_letter_code
_entity_poly.pdbx_strand_id
1 'polypeptide(L)'
;MAANPNIAAVYVLGDKSSAPETVKRLQDLDEVLRDITRTSHKTGTSESTIRQAIVRLRTGEGRVYTVADQDELFAHLATLLDPAYVVEPIQEPPQPRGNRFLPRKVLLDDMLLTQTGGCRVATIAEAFPTVVAIVMGASLPQSRDQLGRQSKELIDFTVRLHRAERDQVPSFYSDERDSLEQYFEREFRTANGVFYRRLVSDERIDRLVEHVVEMVDRSDGVVGTRRAVLTAETAPGAEPLATAQLMSVRVFPREVDGRVAMRFGLTWRSMELLVGFPYTLYGSVRLSQHILSKVKHAVSDHVARKLVLDEVTYTACSLHFFVGKYWDDIARRIIDDASL
;
A
#
# COMPACT_ATOMS: atom_id res chain seq x y z
N MET A 1 30.31 -15.57 -1.18
CA MET A 1 30.66 -16.82 -1.88
C MET A 1 32.18 -16.87 -2.01
N ALA A 2 32.85 -17.88 -1.47
CA ALA A 2 34.25 -18.11 -1.83
C ALA A 2 34.30 -18.49 -3.32
N ALA A 3 35.25 -17.96 -4.08
CA ALA A 3 35.41 -18.29 -5.49
C ALA A 3 35.70 -19.79 -5.61
N ASN A 4 34.93 -20.55 -6.40
CA ASN A 4 35.16 -21.97 -6.61
C ASN A 4 36.57 -22.15 -7.23
N PRO A 5 37.55 -22.72 -6.50
CA PRO A 5 38.95 -22.78 -6.94
C PRO A 5 39.12 -23.64 -8.20
N ASN A 6 38.15 -24.51 -8.50
CA ASN A 6 38.18 -25.43 -9.63
C ASN A 6 37.79 -24.81 -10.98
N ILE A 7 37.41 -23.52 -11.03
CA ILE A 7 37.11 -22.85 -12.31
C ILE A 7 38.42 -22.51 -13.03
N ALA A 8 38.73 -23.30 -14.06
CA ALA A 8 39.95 -23.19 -14.84
C ALA A 8 39.84 -22.29 -16.08
N ALA A 9 38.68 -22.19 -16.72
CA ALA A 9 38.46 -21.35 -17.91
C ALA A 9 37.00 -20.90 -18.03
N VAL A 10 36.76 -19.81 -18.75
CA VAL A 10 35.45 -19.26 -19.10
C VAL A 10 35.40 -19.09 -20.62
N TYR A 11 34.39 -19.67 -21.26
CA TYR A 11 34.18 -19.57 -22.69
C TYR A 11 32.97 -18.70 -23.00
N VAL A 12 33.12 -17.77 -23.95
CA VAL A 12 32.05 -16.90 -24.44
C VAL A 12 31.62 -17.41 -25.83
N LEU A 13 30.42 -17.99 -25.91
CA LEU A 13 29.86 -18.61 -27.11
C LEU A 13 28.51 -17.96 -27.49
N GLY A 14 28.18 -17.93 -28.78
CA GLY A 14 26.89 -17.45 -29.30
C GLY A 14 26.93 -16.06 -29.98
N ASP A 15 25.76 -15.55 -30.36
CA ASP A 15 25.63 -14.24 -31.02
C ASP A 15 25.91 -13.08 -30.05
N LYS A 16 27.13 -12.55 -30.15
CA LYS A 16 27.65 -11.48 -29.28
C LYS A 16 26.86 -10.17 -29.40
N SER A 17 26.13 -9.98 -30.50
CA SER A 17 25.29 -8.79 -30.71
C SER A 17 24.07 -8.75 -29.78
N SER A 18 23.64 -9.92 -29.28
CA SER A 18 22.50 -10.03 -28.37
C SER A 18 22.83 -9.67 -26.92
N ALA A 19 24.11 -9.62 -26.53
CA ALA A 19 24.54 -9.29 -25.16
C ALA A 19 25.85 -8.48 -25.12
N PRO A 20 25.92 -7.31 -25.77
CA PRO A 20 27.17 -6.58 -26.01
C PRO A 20 27.84 -6.11 -24.72
N GLU A 21 27.06 -5.71 -23.70
CA GLU A 21 27.58 -5.24 -22.41
C GLU A 21 28.24 -6.37 -21.60
N THR A 22 27.68 -7.58 -21.67
CA THR A 22 28.25 -8.76 -20.98
C THR A 22 29.55 -9.20 -21.63
N VAL A 23 29.58 -9.22 -22.97
CA VAL A 23 30.78 -9.55 -23.75
C VAL A 23 31.88 -8.52 -23.47
N LYS A 24 31.54 -7.23 -23.52
CA LYS A 24 32.47 -6.13 -23.21
C LYS A 24 33.07 -6.26 -21.82
N ARG A 25 32.25 -6.53 -20.79
CA ARG A 25 32.72 -6.68 -19.40
C ARG A 25 33.60 -7.91 -19.18
N LEU A 26 33.38 -9.00 -19.93
CA LEU A 26 34.20 -10.20 -19.84
C LEU A 26 35.53 -10.06 -20.60
N GLN A 27 35.57 -9.23 -21.64
CA GLN A 27 36.77 -8.92 -22.42
C GLN A 27 37.62 -7.80 -21.79
N ASP A 28 37.00 -6.82 -21.14
CA ASP A 28 37.66 -5.75 -20.39
C ASP A 28 37.38 -5.89 -18.88
N LEU A 29 38.13 -6.79 -18.24
CA LEU A 29 38.05 -6.98 -16.79
C LEU A 29 38.54 -5.75 -16.00
N ASP A 30 39.26 -4.80 -16.62
CA ASP A 30 39.71 -3.56 -15.96
C ASP A 30 38.55 -2.58 -15.78
N GLU A 31 37.59 -2.55 -16.71
CA GLU A 31 36.33 -1.85 -16.52
C GLU A 31 35.56 -2.40 -15.31
N VAL A 32 35.52 -3.72 -15.12
CA VAL A 32 34.85 -4.35 -13.98
C VAL A 32 35.54 -4.03 -12.64
N LEU A 33 36.89 -3.97 -12.63
CA LEU A 33 37.64 -3.55 -11.43
C LEU A 33 37.42 -2.07 -11.07
N ARG A 34 37.29 -1.19 -12.07
CA ARG A 34 37.00 0.23 -11.85
C ARG A 34 35.60 0.46 -11.29
N ASP A 35 34.64 -0.37 -11.71
CA ASP A 35 33.22 -0.32 -11.29
C ASP A 35 32.87 -1.39 -10.21
N ILE A 36 33.84 -1.79 -9.39
CA ILE A 36 33.71 -2.98 -8.53
C ILE A 36 32.63 -2.85 -7.46
N THR A 37 32.44 -1.68 -6.87
CA THR A 37 31.40 -1.43 -5.86
C THR A 37 30.00 -1.60 -6.46
N ARG A 38 29.79 -1.04 -7.66
CA ARG A 38 28.54 -1.20 -8.41
C ARG A 38 28.28 -2.66 -8.78
N THR A 39 29.34 -3.36 -9.20
CA THR A 39 29.27 -4.78 -9.55
C THR A 39 28.98 -5.64 -8.32
N SER A 40 29.62 -5.37 -7.18
CA SER A 40 29.38 -6.01 -5.88
C SER A 40 27.93 -5.85 -5.44
N HIS A 41 27.40 -4.63 -5.49
CA HIS A 41 26.00 -4.35 -5.16
C HIS A 41 25.02 -5.09 -6.08
N LYS A 42 25.22 -5.05 -7.40
CA LYS A 42 24.30 -5.69 -8.36
C LYS A 42 24.33 -7.22 -8.30
N THR A 43 25.46 -7.82 -7.96
CA THR A 43 25.65 -9.28 -7.96
C THR A 43 25.53 -9.91 -6.58
N GLY A 44 25.47 -9.11 -5.52
CA GLY A 44 25.51 -9.60 -4.13
C GLY A 44 26.83 -10.29 -3.75
N THR A 45 27.88 -10.13 -4.57
CA THR A 45 29.19 -10.75 -4.36
C THR A 45 30.16 -9.71 -3.81
N SER A 46 30.88 -10.02 -2.72
CA SER A 46 31.82 -9.06 -2.11
C SER A 46 32.91 -8.61 -3.07
N GLU A 47 33.28 -7.33 -2.97
CA GLU A 47 34.35 -6.73 -3.79
C GLU A 47 35.66 -7.54 -3.75
N SER A 48 36.04 -8.06 -2.57
CA SER A 48 37.24 -8.90 -2.42
C SER A 48 37.19 -10.16 -3.29
N THR A 49 36.04 -10.82 -3.36
CA THR A 49 35.81 -11.99 -4.21
C THR A 49 35.85 -11.63 -5.69
N ILE A 50 35.29 -10.49 -6.07
CA ILE A 50 35.34 -10.00 -7.45
C ILE A 50 36.80 -9.71 -7.86
N ARG A 51 37.60 -9.07 -6.99
CA ARG A 51 39.04 -8.84 -7.24
C ARG A 51 39.79 -10.16 -7.43
N GLN A 52 39.57 -11.14 -6.54
CA GLN A 52 40.21 -12.44 -6.63
C GLN A 52 39.83 -13.18 -7.93
N ALA A 53 38.56 -13.11 -8.33
CA ALA A 53 38.10 -13.70 -9.59
C ALA A 53 38.80 -13.05 -10.80
N ILE A 54 38.91 -11.72 -10.83
CA ILE A 54 39.58 -11.00 -11.92
C ILE A 54 41.08 -11.30 -11.94
N VAL A 55 41.74 -11.31 -10.80
CA VAL A 55 43.17 -11.70 -10.70
C VAL A 55 43.36 -13.11 -11.25
N ARG A 56 42.52 -14.07 -10.84
CA ARG A 56 42.59 -15.46 -11.33
C ARG A 56 42.35 -15.59 -12.83
N LEU A 57 41.41 -14.81 -13.39
CA LEU A 57 41.15 -14.78 -14.82
C LEU A 57 42.28 -14.11 -15.62
N ARG A 58 43.15 -13.32 -14.97
CA ARG A 58 44.31 -12.64 -15.56
C ARG A 58 45.64 -13.37 -15.43
N THR A 59 45.92 -13.96 -14.27
CA THR A 59 47.27 -14.46 -13.93
C THR A 59 47.55 -15.88 -14.40
N GLY A 60 46.50 -16.67 -14.73
CA GLY A 60 46.66 -17.84 -15.59
C GLY A 60 46.48 -17.39 -17.04
N GLU A 61 47.40 -17.75 -17.93
CA GLU A 61 47.33 -17.40 -19.36
C GLU A 61 45.88 -17.45 -19.90
N GLY A 62 45.33 -16.28 -20.23
CA GLY A 62 44.17 -16.09 -21.10
C GLY A 62 42.92 -16.92 -20.81
N ARG A 63 42.43 -17.04 -19.57
CA ARG A 63 41.30 -17.95 -19.24
C ARG A 63 39.89 -17.47 -19.61
N VAL A 64 39.73 -16.33 -20.29
CA VAL A 64 38.46 -15.95 -20.93
C VAL A 64 38.63 -16.08 -22.44
N TYR A 65 38.07 -17.15 -23.01
CA TYR A 65 38.21 -17.45 -24.43
C TYR A 65 36.96 -17.03 -25.19
N THR A 66 37.17 -16.25 -26.23
CA THR A 66 36.14 -15.95 -27.22
C THR A 66 36.40 -16.83 -28.41
N VAL A 67 35.58 -17.87 -28.59
CA VAL A 67 35.81 -18.88 -29.63
C VAL A 67 34.93 -18.57 -30.85
N ALA A 68 35.49 -18.68 -32.06
CA ALA A 68 34.77 -18.41 -33.30
C ALA A 68 33.98 -19.63 -33.81
N ASP A 69 34.51 -20.83 -33.61
CA ASP A 69 33.91 -22.09 -34.07
C ASP A 69 34.12 -23.27 -33.11
N GLN A 70 33.51 -24.39 -33.46
CA GLN A 70 33.47 -25.59 -32.62
C GLN A 70 34.83 -26.30 -32.54
N ASP A 71 35.65 -26.23 -33.60
CA ASP A 71 36.93 -26.94 -33.65
C ASP A 71 37.96 -26.25 -32.77
N GLU A 72 37.97 -24.91 -32.76
CA GLU A 72 38.80 -24.10 -31.86
C GLU A 72 38.45 -24.34 -30.38
N LEU A 73 37.14 -24.54 -30.08
CA LEU A 73 36.68 -24.86 -28.73
C LEU A 73 37.24 -26.21 -28.27
N PHE A 74 37.13 -27.24 -29.11
CA PHE A 74 37.60 -28.59 -28.77
C PHE A 74 39.11 -28.66 -28.63
N ALA A 75 39.88 -27.96 -29.46
CA ALA A 75 41.34 -27.87 -29.33
C ALA A 75 41.77 -27.23 -27.99
N HIS A 76 41.08 -26.16 -27.57
CA HIS A 76 41.35 -25.51 -26.28
C HIS A 76 40.94 -26.40 -25.09
N LEU A 77 39.78 -27.04 -25.17
CA LEU A 77 39.32 -27.96 -24.11
C LEU A 77 40.26 -29.14 -23.96
N ALA A 78 40.75 -29.73 -25.06
CA ALA A 78 41.70 -30.83 -25.03
C ALA A 78 43.00 -30.42 -24.31
N THR A 79 43.51 -29.21 -24.57
CA THR A 79 44.72 -28.67 -23.94
C THR A 79 44.52 -28.38 -22.44
N LEU A 80 43.34 -27.89 -22.06
CA LEU A 80 43.01 -27.57 -20.67
C LEU A 80 42.75 -28.80 -19.80
N LEU A 81 42.31 -29.91 -20.41
CA LEU A 81 41.98 -31.17 -19.72
C LEU A 81 43.14 -32.18 -19.71
N ASP A 82 44.21 -31.92 -20.44
CA ASP A 82 45.41 -32.77 -20.51
C ASP A 82 46.19 -32.91 -19.16
N PRO A 83 46.31 -31.87 -18.31
CA PRO A 83 46.87 -32.07 -16.97
C PRO A 83 45.84 -32.69 -16.04
N ALA A 84 46.24 -33.70 -15.27
CA ALA A 84 45.44 -34.29 -14.20
C ALA A 84 45.11 -33.24 -13.13
N TYR A 85 43.96 -32.58 -13.25
CA TYR A 85 43.48 -31.59 -12.30
C TYR A 85 43.10 -32.26 -10.97
N VAL A 86 43.76 -31.85 -9.88
CA VAL A 86 43.33 -32.21 -8.53
C VAL A 86 42.17 -31.28 -8.15
N VAL A 87 40.97 -31.82 -8.06
CA VAL A 87 39.76 -31.08 -7.66
C VAL A 87 39.82 -30.83 -6.16
N GLU A 88 39.83 -29.57 -5.75
CA GLU A 88 39.75 -29.22 -4.33
C GLU A 88 38.28 -29.29 -3.86
N PRO A 89 38.00 -29.95 -2.72
CA PRO A 89 36.66 -29.97 -2.15
C PRO A 89 36.26 -28.54 -1.73
N ILE A 90 35.15 -28.06 -2.29
CA ILE A 90 34.59 -26.75 -1.96
C ILE A 90 34.01 -26.85 -0.55
N GLN A 91 34.65 -26.22 0.44
CA GLN A 91 33.99 -25.97 1.70
C GLN A 91 32.91 -24.92 1.46
N GLU A 92 31.64 -25.34 1.47
CA GLU A 92 30.54 -24.40 1.48
C GLU A 92 30.72 -23.47 2.69
N PRO A 93 30.79 -22.14 2.49
CA PRO A 93 30.77 -21.25 3.65
C PRO A 93 29.52 -21.57 4.46
N PRO A 94 29.60 -21.62 5.80
CA PRO A 94 28.43 -21.84 6.62
C PRO A 94 27.37 -20.85 6.18
N GLN A 95 26.24 -21.35 5.66
CA GLN A 95 25.16 -20.47 5.24
C GLN A 95 24.89 -19.54 6.42
N PRO A 96 24.91 -18.21 6.25
CA PRO A 96 24.42 -17.34 7.29
C PRO A 96 23.00 -17.84 7.57
N ARG A 97 22.79 -18.45 8.74
CA ARG A 97 21.47 -18.88 9.15
C ARG A 97 20.66 -17.60 9.09
N GLY A 98 19.80 -17.47 8.08
CA GLY A 98 18.93 -16.31 7.96
C GLY A 98 18.30 -16.12 9.33
N ASN A 99 18.44 -14.92 9.91
CA ASN A 99 17.92 -14.65 11.24
C ASN A 99 16.46 -15.09 11.23
N ARG A 100 16.18 -16.22 11.90
CA ARG A 100 14.84 -16.76 12.02
C ARG A 100 14.10 -15.82 12.95
N PHE A 101 13.55 -14.76 12.39
CA PHE A 101 12.92 -13.67 13.13
C PHE A 101 11.50 -14.03 13.55
N LEU A 102 10.85 -14.96 12.83
CA LEU A 102 9.50 -15.41 13.15
C LEU A 102 9.59 -16.61 14.12
N PRO A 103 9.28 -16.43 15.41
CA PRO A 103 9.19 -17.54 16.34
C PRO A 103 8.12 -18.53 15.86
N ARG A 104 8.35 -19.83 16.06
CA ARG A 104 7.37 -20.89 15.70
C ARG A 104 6.02 -20.69 16.37
N LYS A 105 6.02 -20.04 17.54
CA LYS A 105 4.82 -19.52 18.19
C LYS A 105 4.79 -18.01 17.94
N VAL A 106 3.98 -17.59 16.98
CA VAL A 106 3.73 -16.18 16.72
C VAL A 106 2.92 -15.62 17.90
N LEU A 107 3.51 -14.73 18.69
CA LEU A 107 2.80 -13.95 19.69
C LEU A 107 2.12 -12.81 18.94
N LEU A 108 0.88 -13.06 18.49
CA LEU A 108 0.15 -12.11 17.64
C LEU A 108 0.01 -10.75 18.31
N ASP A 109 -0.21 -10.70 19.62
CA ASP A 109 -0.34 -9.46 20.39
C ASP A 109 0.89 -8.55 20.30
N ASP A 110 2.09 -9.12 20.14
CA ASP A 110 3.34 -8.37 19.96
C ASP A 110 3.51 -7.85 18.52
N MET A 111 2.67 -8.30 17.59
CA MET A 111 2.71 -7.96 16.15
C MET A 111 1.48 -7.20 15.68
N LEU A 112 0.43 -7.08 16.49
CA LEU A 112 -0.75 -6.28 16.17
C LEU A 112 -0.40 -4.79 16.17
N LEU A 113 -1.11 -4.03 15.34
CA LEU A 113 -1.07 -2.58 15.43
C LEU A 113 -1.54 -2.14 16.81
N THR A 114 -0.91 -1.09 17.34
CA THR A 114 -1.34 -0.43 18.56
C THR A 114 -2.70 0.25 18.37
N GLN A 115 -3.32 0.70 19.46
CA GLN A 115 -4.58 1.45 19.43
C GLN A 115 -4.51 2.71 18.55
N THR A 116 -3.31 3.22 18.28
CA THR A 116 -3.07 4.36 17.37
C THR A 116 -3.12 3.98 15.89
N GLY A 117 -3.32 2.71 15.53
CA GLY A 117 -3.48 2.25 14.15
C GLY A 117 -4.93 2.18 13.67
N GLY A 118 -5.90 2.17 14.57
CA GLY A 118 -7.32 2.15 14.21
C GLY A 118 -8.26 1.60 15.27
N CYS A 119 -9.55 1.67 14.99
CA CYS A 119 -10.60 1.07 15.81
C CYS A 119 -11.72 0.46 14.96
N ARG A 120 -12.46 -0.48 15.56
CA ARG A 120 -13.67 -1.07 14.99
C ARG A 120 -14.82 -0.84 15.95
N VAL A 121 -15.86 -0.17 15.47
CA VAL A 121 -17.02 0.28 16.25
C VAL A 121 -18.29 0.11 15.41
N ALA A 122 -19.47 0.20 16.01
CA ALA A 122 -20.71 -0.03 15.29
C ALA A 122 -21.12 1.17 14.44
N THR A 123 -21.14 2.35 15.04
CA THR A 123 -21.79 3.55 14.50
C THR A 123 -20.85 4.76 14.52
N ILE A 124 -21.27 5.85 13.87
CA ILE A 124 -20.54 7.12 13.93
C ILE A 124 -20.57 7.68 15.36
N ALA A 125 -21.70 7.53 16.06
CA ALA A 125 -21.84 7.97 17.44
C ALA A 125 -20.85 7.30 18.41
N GLU A 126 -20.47 6.05 18.17
CA GLU A 126 -19.40 5.38 18.92
C GLU A 126 -18.00 5.80 18.42
N ALA A 127 -17.84 5.92 17.11
CA ALA A 127 -16.54 6.20 16.50
C ALA A 127 -15.95 7.53 16.95
N PHE A 128 -16.75 8.60 16.92
CA PHE A 128 -16.25 9.94 17.22
C PHE A 128 -15.59 10.05 18.60
N PRO A 129 -16.29 9.78 19.72
CA PRO A 129 -15.68 9.85 21.05
C PRO A 129 -14.58 8.83 21.26
N THR A 130 -14.67 7.63 20.66
CA THR A 130 -13.61 6.62 20.76
C THR A 130 -12.29 7.11 20.18
N VAL A 131 -12.33 7.75 19.00
CA VAL A 131 -11.12 8.25 18.35
C VAL A 131 -10.54 9.45 19.11
N VAL A 132 -11.40 10.33 19.63
CA VAL A 132 -10.98 11.42 20.53
C VAL A 132 -10.27 10.87 21.78
N ALA A 133 -10.84 9.84 22.42
CA ALA A 133 -10.23 9.18 23.57
C ALA A 133 -8.86 8.55 23.24
N ILE A 134 -8.73 7.90 22.09
CA ILE A 134 -7.45 7.32 21.63
C ILE A 134 -6.38 8.41 21.52
N VAL A 135 -6.67 9.54 20.87
CA VAL A 135 -5.69 10.64 20.72
C VAL A 135 -5.32 11.27 22.05
N MET A 136 -6.31 11.46 22.94
CA MET A 136 -6.09 12.02 24.27
C MET A 136 -5.26 11.12 25.18
N GLY A 137 -5.47 9.79 25.09
CA GLY A 137 -4.77 8.80 25.90
C GLY A 137 -3.41 8.37 25.34
N ALA A 138 -3.15 8.57 24.04
CA ALA A 138 -1.93 8.13 23.40
C ALA A 138 -0.75 9.09 23.65
N SER A 139 0.44 8.50 23.87
CA SER A 139 1.70 9.23 23.90
C SER A 139 2.20 9.48 22.47
N LEU A 140 1.59 10.46 21.81
CA LEU A 140 1.92 10.85 20.43
C LEU A 140 2.93 12.01 20.42
N PRO A 141 3.90 12.01 19.48
CA PRO A 141 4.78 13.14 19.27
C PRO A 141 3.97 14.36 18.85
N GLN A 142 4.39 15.54 19.32
CA GLN A 142 3.83 16.80 18.87
C GLN A 142 4.59 17.32 17.65
N SER A 143 3.85 17.70 16.62
CA SER A 143 4.34 18.36 15.42
C SER A 143 3.84 19.81 15.39
N ARG A 144 4.42 20.62 14.50
CA ARG A 144 3.85 21.93 14.12
C ARG A 144 3.38 21.87 12.68
N ASP A 145 2.19 22.41 12.44
CA ASP A 145 1.69 22.58 11.08
C ASP A 145 2.38 23.75 10.35
N GLN A 146 2.01 23.96 9.09
CA GLN A 146 2.54 25.05 8.25
C GLN A 146 2.24 26.46 8.81
N LEU A 147 1.25 26.58 9.70
CA LEU A 147 0.89 27.83 10.38
C LEU A 147 1.52 27.93 11.78
N GLY A 148 2.38 26.97 12.15
CA GLY A 148 3.07 26.93 13.43
C GLY A 148 2.23 26.42 14.61
N ARG A 149 0.99 25.96 14.38
CA ARG A 149 0.11 25.41 15.43
C ARG A 149 0.61 24.03 15.83
N GLN A 150 0.59 23.76 17.14
CA GLN A 150 0.98 22.46 17.66
C GLN A 150 -0.17 21.45 17.50
N SER A 151 0.16 20.25 17.05
CA SER A 151 -0.78 19.15 16.91
C SER A 151 -0.16 17.81 17.29
N LYS A 152 -1.01 16.86 17.68
CA LYS A 152 -0.70 15.42 17.70
C LYS A 152 -1.39 14.77 16.51
N GLU A 153 -0.81 13.71 15.97
CA GLU A 153 -1.34 13.06 14.78
C GLU A 153 -1.40 11.54 14.93
N LEU A 154 -2.51 10.96 14.48
CA LEU A 154 -2.59 9.54 14.18
C LEU A 154 -2.32 9.36 12.68
N ILE A 155 -1.30 8.56 12.36
CA ILE A 155 -0.87 8.30 10.98
C ILE A 155 -1.52 7.01 10.49
N ASP A 156 -2.08 7.04 9.28
CA ASP A 156 -2.78 5.92 8.64
C ASP A 156 -3.87 5.27 9.51
N PHE A 157 -4.54 6.08 10.32
CA PHE A 157 -5.56 5.64 11.25
C PHE A 157 -6.81 5.15 10.53
N THR A 158 -7.29 3.96 10.89
CA THR A 158 -8.46 3.34 10.24
C THR A 158 -9.63 3.12 11.21
N VAL A 159 -10.81 3.60 10.83
CA VAL A 159 -12.08 3.38 11.53
C VAL A 159 -12.95 2.44 10.70
N ARG A 160 -13.40 1.33 11.28
CA ARG A 160 -14.33 0.39 10.63
C ARG A 160 -15.69 0.42 11.31
N LEU A 161 -16.71 0.82 10.56
CA LEU A 161 -18.11 0.87 10.99
C LEU A 161 -18.86 -0.35 10.46
N HIS A 162 -19.39 -1.19 11.35
CA HIS A 162 -20.12 -2.41 10.97
C HIS A 162 -21.65 -2.30 11.11
N ARG A 163 -22.15 -1.14 11.53
CA ARG A 163 -23.58 -0.75 11.54
C ARG A 163 -23.73 0.71 11.13
N ALA A 164 -23.05 1.10 10.05
CA ALA A 164 -22.91 2.49 9.62
C ALA A 164 -24.24 3.21 9.33
N GLU A 165 -25.35 2.49 9.12
CA GLU A 165 -26.67 3.09 8.89
C GLU A 165 -27.39 3.52 10.18
N ARG A 166 -26.88 3.15 11.35
CA ARG A 166 -27.44 3.50 12.66
C ARG A 166 -26.63 4.61 13.31
N ASP A 167 -27.30 5.43 14.12
CA ASP A 167 -26.71 6.45 14.99
C ASP A 167 -25.59 7.24 14.28
N GLN A 168 -25.95 7.80 13.12
CA GLN A 168 -25.03 8.43 12.19
C GLN A 168 -24.51 9.80 12.66
N VAL A 169 -25.09 10.34 13.72
CA VAL A 169 -24.73 11.65 14.29
C VAL A 169 -24.21 11.41 15.70
N PRO A 170 -22.98 11.84 16.03
CA PRO A 170 -22.48 11.77 17.41
C PRO A 170 -23.31 12.63 18.36
N SER A 171 -23.41 12.22 19.63
CA SER A 171 -24.17 12.94 20.66
C SER A 171 -23.75 14.41 20.77
N PHE A 172 -22.45 14.69 20.70
CA PHE A 172 -21.91 16.05 20.72
C PHE A 172 -22.42 16.94 19.57
N TYR A 173 -22.84 16.33 18.46
CA TYR A 173 -23.36 16.98 17.25
C TYR A 173 -24.87 16.75 17.07
N SER A 174 -25.60 16.35 18.12
CA SER A 174 -27.02 15.97 18.00
C SER A 174 -27.88 17.05 17.34
N ASP A 175 -27.59 18.31 17.67
CA ASP A 175 -28.35 19.48 17.23
C ASP A 175 -27.85 20.02 15.87
N GLU A 176 -26.78 19.44 15.32
CA GLU A 176 -26.12 19.87 14.08
C GLU A 176 -26.32 18.88 12.93
N ARG A 177 -27.29 17.96 13.04
CA ARG A 177 -27.63 17.01 11.95
C ARG A 177 -27.83 17.71 10.61
N ASP A 178 -28.56 18.82 10.61
CA ASP A 178 -28.84 19.57 9.37
C ASP A 178 -27.55 20.16 8.79
N SER A 179 -26.60 20.56 9.62
CA SER A 179 -25.30 21.06 9.17
C SER A 179 -24.46 19.94 8.54
N LEU A 180 -24.47 18.73 9.12
CA LEU A 180 -23.82 17.55 8.55
C LEU A 180 -24.40 17.18 7.18
N GLU A 181 -25.73 17.22 7.05
CA GLU A 181 -26.41 16.94 5.78
C GLU A 181 -26.14 18.02 4.73
N GLN A 182 -26.21 19.30 5.11
CA GLN A 182 -25.89 20.41 4.21
C GLN A 182 -24.45 20.35 3.71
N TYR A 183 -23.51 19.96 4.57
CA TYR A 183 -22.13 19.70 4.17
C TYR A 183 -22.05 18.57 3.14
N PHE A 184 -22.73 17.44 3.38
CA PHE A 184 -22.74 16.32 2.44
C PHE A 184 -23.31 16.75 1.09
N GLU A 185 -24.49 17.37 1.06
CA GLU A 185 -25.13 17.82 -0.16
C GLU A 185 -24.21 18.80 -0.92
N ARG A 186 -23.68 19.80 -0.22
CA ARG A 186 -22.80 20.80 -0.85
C ARG A 186 -21.53 20.17 -1.43
N GLU A 187 -20.79 19.39 -0.65
CA GLU A 187 -19.45 18.94 -1.03
C GLU A 187 -19.43 17.70 -1.94
N PHE A 188 -20.45 16.82 -1.82
CA PHE A 188 -20.51 15.53 -2.52
C PHE A 188 -21.57 15.45 -3.61
N ARG A 189 -22.59 16.32 -3.62
CA ARG A 189 -23.73 16.20 -4.56
C ARG A 189 -23.83 17.36 -5.55
N THR A 190 -23.24 18.51 -5.25
CA THR A 190 -23.26 19.65 -6.18
C THR A 190 -22.04 19.72 -7.09
N ALA A 191 -22.24 20.19 -8.33
CA ALA A 191 -21.17 20.41 -9.30
C ALA A 191 -20.07 21.36 -8.83
N ASN A 192 -20.31 22.20 -7.82
CA ASN A 192 -19.31 23.09 -7.24
C ASN A 192 -18.60 22.49 -6.01
N GLY A 193 -19.13 21.40 -5.45
CA GLY A 193 -18.56 20.70 -4.30
C GLY A 193 -17.12 20.26 -4.55
N VAL A 194 -16.29 20.32 -3.50
CA VAL A 194 -14.86 20.01 -3.64
C VAL A 194 -14.64 18.53 -3.97
N PHE A 195 -15.42 17.63 -3.39
CA PHE A 195 -15.28 16.19 -3.62
C PHE A 195 -16.00 15.75 -4.88
N TYR A 196 -17.17 16.30 -5.17
CA TYR A 196 -17.92 16.01 -6.40
C TYR A 196 -17.03 16.24 -7.63
N ARG A 197 -16.42 17.43 -7.75
CA ARG A 197 -15.61 17.78 -8.93
C ARG A 197 -14.39 16.89 -9.11
N ARG A 198 -13.78 16.42 -8.03
CA ARG A 198 -12.47 15.75 -8.07
C ARG A 198 -12.55 14.24 -8.06
N LEU A 199 -13.68 13.66 -7.67
CA LEU A 199 -13.77 12.23 -7.43
C LEU A 199 -15.15 11.63 -7.70
N VAL A 200 -16.21 12.29 -7.23
CA VAL A 200 -17.54 11.68 -7.11
C VAL A 200 -18.59 12.36 -7.99
N SER A 201 -18.19 12.85 -9.17
CA SER A 201 -19.14 13.34 -10.17
C SER A 201 -20.09 12.24 -10.62
N ASP A 202 -21.29 12.62 -11.09
CA ASP A 202 -22.31 11.63 -11.46
C ASP A 202 -21.80 10.62 -12.51
N GLU A 203 -21.14 11.09 -13.57
CA GLU A 203 -20.55 10.23 -14.61
C GLU A 203 -19.58 9.18 -14.03
N ARG A 204 -18.76 9.58 -13.04
CA ARG A 204 -17.77 8.69 -12.42
C ARG A 204 -18.44 7.69 -11.49
N ILE A 205 -19.42 8.13 -10.71
CA ILE A 205 -20.24 7.24 -9.89
C ILE A 205 -20.98 6.25 -10.78
N ASP A 206 -21.55 6.70 -11.90
CA ASP A 206 -22.34 5.85 -12.79
C ASP A 206 -21.48 4.75 -13.41
N ARG A 207 -20.26 5.07 -13.88
CA ARG A 207 -19.29 4.05 -14.33
C ARG A 207 -18.90 3.06 -13.24
N LEU A 208 -18.72 3.54 -11.99
CA LEU A 208 -18.47 2.65 -10.86
C LEU A 208 -19.66 1.73 -10.60
N VAL A 209 -20.89 2.26 -10.67
CA VAL A 209 -22.13 1.52 -10.48
C VAL A 209 -22.28 0.47 -11.57
N GLU A 210 -22.08 0.81 -12.84
CA GLU A 210 -22.07 -0.13 -13.97
C GLU A 210 -21.10 -1.29 -13.70
N HIS A 211 -19.85 -0.99 -13.34
CA HIS A 211 -18.87 -2.03 -13.00
C HIS A 211 -19.34 -2.91 -11.83
N VAL A 212 -19.94 -2.33 -10.79
CA VAL A 212 -20.40 -3.09 -9.63
C VAL A 212 -21.61 -3.96 -9.97
N VAL A 213 -22.56 -3.45 -10.76
CA VAL A 213 -23.75 -4.17 -11.26
C VAL A 213 -23.31 -5.42 -12.01
N GLU A 214 -22.35 -5.31 -12.92
CA GLU A 214 -21.79 -6.44 -13.67
C GLU A 214 -21.20 -7.54 -12.77
N MET A 215 -20.82 -7.21 -11.53
CA MET A 215 -20.23 -8.16 -10.58
C MET A 215 -21.26 -8.81 -9.66
N VAL A 216 -22.42 -8.16 -9.45
CA VAL A 216 -23.43 -8.62 -8.47
C VAL A 216 -24.70 -9.19 -9.12
N ASP A 217 -25.03 -8.79 -10.34
CA ASP A 217 -26.22 -9.24 -11.08
C ASP A 217 -25.84 -10.21 -12.21
N ARG A 218 -25.10 -11.26 -11.83
CA ARG A 218 -24.66 -12.31 -12.75
C ARG A 218 -25.39 -13.62 -12.47
N SER A 219 -25.55 -14.43 -13.52
CA SER A 219 -26.17 -15.76 -13.41
C SER A 219 -25.30 -16.79 -12.66
N ASP A 220 -23.98 -16.58 -12.60
CA ASP A 220 -23.00 -17.44 -11.93
C ASP A 220 -22.73 -17.02 -10.46
N GLY A 221 -23.46 -16.04 -9.94
CA GLY A 221 -23.33 -15.53 -8.57
C GLY A 221 -22.46 -14.27 -8.45
N VAL A 222 -22.20 -13.83 -7.22
CA VAL A 222 -21.44 -12.59 -6.99
C VAL A 222 -19.95 -12.81 -7.21
N VAL A 223 -19.34 -11.99 -8.06
CA VAL A 223 -17.90 -11.99 -8.29
C VAL A 223 -17.23 -10.88 -7.48
N GLY A 224 -16.25 -11.24 -6.65
CA GLY A 224 -15.47 -10.25 -5.92
C GLY A 224 -14.57 -9.44 -6.84
N THR A 225 -14.82 -8.14 -6.96
CA THR A 225 -13.90 -7.21 -7.66
C THR A 225 -12.89 -6.55 -6.71
N ARG A 226 -11.73 -6.20 -7.28
CA ARG A 226 -10.70 -5.32 -6.68
C ARG A 226 -10.52 -4.03 -7.47
N ARG A 227 -11.30 -3.84 -8.55
CA ARG A 227 -11.18 -2.75 -9.53
C ARG A 227 -12.28 -1.69 -9.41
N ALA A 228 -13.30 -1.93 -8.59
CA ALA A 228 -14.33 -0.93 -8.30
C ALA A 228 -13.75 0.15 -7.38
N VAL A 229 -13.03 1.10 -7.99
CA VAL A 229 -12.34 2.20 -7.31
C VAL A 229 -12.52 3.50 -8.07
N LEU A 230 -12.83 4.56 -7.33
CA LEU A 230 -12.66 5.94 -7.76
C LEU A 230 -11.40 6.49 -7.11
N THR A 231 -10.56 7.18 -7.88
CA THR A 231 -9.33 7.83 -7.41
C THR A 231 -9.36 9.31 -7.74
N ALA A 232 -8.98 10.16 -6.79
CA ALA A 232 -9.16 11.59 -6.95
C ALA A 232 -8.19 12.12 -8.00
N GLU A 233 -8.68 13.01 -8.85
CA GLU A 233 -7.86 13.65 -9.86
C GLU A 233 -7.19 14.90 -9.27
N THR A 234 -5.93 15.11 -9.64
CA THR A 234 -5.29 16.41 -9.46
C THR A 234 -5.92 17.38 -10.44
N ALA A 235 -6.43 18.51 -9.96
CA ALA A 235 -7.05 19.49 -10.84
C ALA A 235 -6.01 20.04 -11.84
N PRO A 236 -6.38 20.26 -13.12
CA PRO A 236 -5.49 20.86 -14.10
C PRO A 236 -4.94 22.21 -13.60
N GLY A 237 -3.63 22.38 -13.61
CA GLY A 237 -2.96 23.61 -13.15
C GLY A 237 -2.93 23.81 -11.62
N ALA A 238 -3.36 22.83 -10.83
CA ALA A 238 -3.15 22.85 -9.39
C ALA A 238 -1.65 22.81 -9.06
N GLU A 239 -1.26 23.37 -7.90
CA GLU A 239 0.10 23.19 -7.41
C GLU A 239 0.48 21.70 -7.39
N PRO A 240 1.73 21.33 -7.70
CA PRO A 240 2.15 19.94 -7.89
C PRO A 240 1.83 18.98 -6.73
N LEU A 241 1.54 19.51 -5.53
CA LEU A 241 1.27 18.75 -4.31
C LEU A 241 -0.13 18.99 -3.74
N ALA A 242 -1.02 19.68 -4.45
CA ALA A 242 -2.38 19.98 -4.00
C ALA A 242 -3.35 18.79 -4.19
N THR A 243 -3.08 17.68 -3.49
CA THR A 243 -3.93 16.48 -3.53
C THR A 243 -5.26 16.71 -2.81
N ALA A 244 -6.35 16.20 -3.40
CA ALA A 244 -7.67 16.22 -2.81
C ALA A 244 -7.69 15.59 -1.40
N GLN A 245 -8.56 16.10 -0.53
CA GLN A 245 -8.71 15.56 0.82
C GLN A 245 -9.29 14.15 0.82
N LEU A 246 -10.35 13.88 0.05
CA LEU A 246 -10.81 12.52 -0.23
C LEU A 246 -10.03 11.99 -1.44
N MET A 247 -9.24 10.94 -1.23
CA MET A 247 -8.30 10.41 -2.24
C MET A 247 -8.88 9.26 -3.04
N SER A 248 -9.66 8.38 -2.40
CA SER A 248 -10.24 7.23 -3.10
C SER A 248 -11.48 6.69 -2.42
N VAL A 249 -12.38 6.12 -3.23
CA VAL A 249 -13.55 5.34 -2.79
C VAL A 249 -13.46 3.97 -3.44
N ARG A 250 -13.51 2.91 -2.63
CA ARG A 250 -13.46 1.51 -3.08
C ARG A 250 -14.73 0.78 -2.68
N VAL A 251 -15.21 -0.10 -3.55
CA VAL A 251 -16.40 -0.93 -3.30
C VAL A 251 -16.02 -2.40 -3.41
N PHE A 252 -16.41 -3.19 -2.42
CA PHE A 252 -16.11 -4.62 -2.34
C PHE A 252 -17.42 -5.40 -2.17
N PRO A 253 -18.07 -5.81 -3.26
CA PRO A 253 -19.20 -6.74 -3.17
C PRO A 253 -18.70 -8.11 -2.73
N ARG A 254 -19.34 -8.71 -1.73
CA ARG A 254 -19.05 -10.08 -1.26
C ARG A 254 -20.36 -10.80 -0.99
N GLU A 255 -20.44 -12.07 -1.38
CA GLU A 255 -21.54 -12.92 -0.93
C GLU A 255 -21.24 -13.43 0.48
N VAL A 256 -22.18 -13.21 1.40
CA VAL A 256 -22.10 -13.62 2.80
C VAL A 256 -23.49 -14.05 3.25
N ASP A 257 -23.64 -15.31 3.67
CA ASP A 257 -24.90 -15.85 4.20
C ASP A 257 -26.13 -15.59 3.31
N GLY A 258 -25.97 -15.74 1.99
CA GLY A 258 -27.04 -15.53 1.00
C GLY A 258 -27.41 -14.06 0.74
N ARG A 259 -26.65 -13.12 1.32
CA ARG A 259 -26.73 -11.67 1.05
C ARG A 259 -25.52 -11.20 0.25
N VAL A 260 -25.67 -10.05 -0.40
CA VAL A 260 -24.56 -9.35 -1.05
C VAL A 260 -24.12 -8.22 -0.12
N ALA A 261 -23.11 -8.51 0.70
CA ALA A 261 -22.46 -7.58 1.60
C ALA A 261 -21.64 -6.56 0.78
N MET A 262 -22.11 -5.32 0.76
CA MET A 262 -21.43 -4.20 0.11
C MET A 262 -20.56 -3.50 1.14
N ARG A 263 -19.24 -3.65 1.00
CA ARG A 263 -18.25 -2.96 1.83
C ARG A 263 -17.61 -1.81 1.10
N PHE A 264 -17.41 -0.69 1.79
CA PHE A 264 -16.84 0.52 1.24
C PHE A 264 -15.54 0.86 1.96
N GLY A 265 -14.55 1.35 1.20
CA GLY A 265 -13.28 1.84 1.74
C GLY A 265 -13.00 3.24 1.22
N LEU A 266 -12.96 4.23 2.11
CA LEU A 266 -12.71 5.63 1.79
C LEU A 266 -11.38 6.06 2.42
N THR A 267 -10.49 6.58 1.58
CA THR A 267 -9.16 7.04 2.01
C THR A 267 -9.10 8.56 1.96
N TRP A 268 -8.79 9.16 3.09
CA TRP A 268 -8.70 10.59 3.33
C TRP A 268 -7.26 10.99 3.62
N ARG A 269 -6.78 12.07 2.98
CA ARG A 269 -5.39 12.53 3.09
C ARG A 269 -5.07 13.10 4.47
N SER A 270 -5.86 14.08 4.91
CA SER A 270 -5.61 14.75 6.18
C SER A 270 -6.90 15.36 6.72
N MET A 271 -7.18 15.13 8.00
CA MET A 271 -8.39 15.60 8.67
C MET A 271 -8.09 16.11 10.06
N GLU A 272 -8.73 17.22 10.41
CA GLU A 272 -8.75 17.72 11.78
C GLU A 272 -9.77 16.89 12.57
N LEU A 273 -9.40 16.43 13.76
CA LEU A 273 -10.15 15.45 14.53
C LEU A 273 -11.47 15.99 15.09
N LEU A 274 -11.50 17.19 15.64
CA LEU A 274 -12.69 17.65 16.37
C LEU A 274 -13.80 18.14 15.43
N VAL A 275 -13.44 18.69 14.27
CA VAL A 275 -14.34 19.34 13.31
C VAL A 275 -14.37 18.58 12.00
N GLY A 276 -13.21 18.27 11.39
CA GLY A 276 -13.18 17.66 10.06
C GLY A 276 -13.65 16.20 10.03
N PHE A 277 -13.23 15.42 11.02
CA PHE A 277 -13.53 14.00 11.12
C PHE A 277 -15.03 13.67 11.21
N PRO A 278 -15.86 14.28 12.08
CA PRO A 278 -17.29 13.95 12.14
C PRO A 278 -18.01 14.19 10.81
N TYR A 279 -17.73 15.32 10.15
CA TYR A 279 -18.33 15.66 8.84
C TYR A 279 -17.88 14.70 7.73
N THR A 280 -16.60 14.35 7.68
CA THR A 280 -16.08 13.47 6.62
C THR A 280 -16.44 12.01 6.85
N LEU A 281 -16.54 11.57 8.10
CA LEU A 281 -17.05 10.24 8.44
C LEU A 281 -18.54 10.11 8.08
N TYR A 282 -19.35 11.13 8.42
CA TYR A 282 -20.73 11.23 7.98
C TYR A 282 -20.85 11.19 6.46
N GLY A 283 -20.12 12.06 5.75
CA GLY A 283 -20.10 12.09 4.29
C GLY A 283 -19.65 10.77 3.66
N SER A 284 -18.73 10.05 4.30
CA SER A 284 -18.29 8.72 3.85
C SER A 284 -19.41 7.68 3.89
N VAL A 285 -20.19 7.68 4.96
CA VAL A 285 -21.35 6.80 5.10
C VAL A 285 -22.45 7.18 4.11
N ARG A 286 -22.79 8.47 4.02
CA ARG A 286 -23.80 8.97 3.08
C ARG A 286 -23.47 8.68 1.63
N LEU A 287 -22.20 8.86 1.23
CA LEU A 287 -21.74 8.51 -0.11
C LEU A 287 -21.86 7.00 -0.36
N SER A 288 -21.50 6.16 0.62
CA SER A 288 -21.63 4.71 0.52
C SER A 288 -23.09 4.29 0.34
N GLN A 289 -24.01 4.90 1.10
CA GLN A 289 -25.46 4.69 0.96
C GLN A 289 -25.96 5.15 -0.40
N HIS A 290 -25.48 6.29 -0.90
CA HIS A 290 -25.84 6.81 -2.21
C HIS A 290 -25.43 5.86 -3.34
N ILE A 291 -24.18 5.37 -3.33
CA ILE A 291 -23.69 4.39 -4.32
C ILE A 291 -24.49 3.09 -4.21
N LEU A 292 -24.70 2.58 -2.99
CA LEU A 292 -25.51 1.37 -2.76
C LEU A 292 -26.93 1.53 -3.31
N SER A 293 -27.55 2.68 -3.09
CA SER A 293 -28.88 2.99 -3.63
C SER A 293 -28.86 2.95 -5.16
N LYS A 294 -27.89 3.60 -5.83
CA LYS A 294 -27.78 3.54 -7.29
C LYS A 294 -27.60 2.10 -7.80
N VAL A 295 -26.76 1.29 -7.15
CA VAL A 295 -26.60 -0.14 -7.51
C VAL A 295 -27.94 -0.89 -7.35
N LYS A 296 -28.66 -0.68 -6.24
CA LYS A 296 -29.97 -1.33 -6.02
C LYS A 296 -31.00 -0.98 -7.09
N HIS A 297 -30.98 0.24 -7.63
CA HIS A 297 -31.89 0.66 -8.71
C HIS A 297 -31.48 0.11 -10.09
N ALA A 298 -30.23 -0.32 -10.25
CA ALA A 298 -29.68 -0.76 -11.54
C ALA A 298 -29.63 -2.30 -11.71
N VAL A 299 -29.95 -3.06 -10.65
CA VAL A 299 -29.98 -4.53 -10.67
C VAL A 299 -31.42 -5.06 -10.65
N SER A 300 -31.58 -6.36 -10.94
CA SER A 300 -32.86 -7.03 -10.76
C SER A 300 -33.40 -6.95 -9.32
N ASP A 301 -34.73 -6.87 -9.15
CA ASP A 301 -35.40 -6.81 -7.83
C ASP A 301 -34.98 -7.93 -6.87
N HIS A 302 -34.68 -9.11 -7.40
CA HIS A 302 -34.21 -10.24 -6.62
C HIS A 302 -32.83 -9.97 -5.99
N VAL A 303 -31.90 -9.39 -6.75
CA VAL A 303 -30.57 -9.02 -6.28
C VAL A 303 -30.63 -7.78 -5.39
N ALA A 304 -31.46 -6.78 -5.74
CA ALA A 304 -31.66 -5.56 -4.96
C ALA A 304 -32.01 -5.83 -3.49
N ARG A 305 -32.86 -6.84 -3.22
CA ARG A 305 -33.26 -7.25 -1.87
C ARG A 305 -32.13 -7.93 -1.07
N LYS A 306 -31.13 -8.49 -1.74
CA LYS A 306 -29.98 -9.15 -1.10
C LYS A 306 -28.85 -8.17 -0.76
N LEU A 307 -28.81 -7.02 -1.44
CA LEU A 307 -27.79 -6.00 -1.23
C LEU A 307 -27.94 -5.29 0.12
N VAL A 308 -26.89 -5.33 0.94
CA VAL A 308 -26.84 -4.68 2.26
C VAL A 308 -25.55 -3.88 2.42
N LEU A 309 -25.63 -2.73 3.10
CA LEU A 309 -24.44 -2.02 3.55
C LEU A 309 -23.85 -2.79 4.73
N ASP A 310 -22.70 -3.44 4.54
CA ASP A 310 -22.08 -4.30 5.56
C ASP A 310 -21.05 -3.53 6.39
N GLU A 311 -20.10 -2.87 5.72
CA GLU A 311 -19.04 -2.15 6.41
C GLU A 311 -18.62 -0.89 5.65
N VAL A 312 -18.37 0.19 6.39
CA VAL A 312 -17.70 1.39 5.89
C VAL A 312 -16.37 1.53 6.62
N THR A 313 -15.29 1.46 5.85
CA THR A 313 -13.92 1.69 6.33
C THR A 313 -13.50 3.10 5.95
N TYR A 314 -13.17 3.90 6.96
CA TYR A 314 -12.60 5.23 6.83
C TYR A 314 -11.12 5.17 7.20
N THR A 315 -10.23 5.56 6.30
CA THR A 315 -8.79 5.64 6.58
C THR A 315 -8.35 7.09 6.44
N ALA A 316 -7.79 7.68 7.49
CA ALA A 316 -7.12 8.97 7.44
C ALA A 316 -5.61 8.79 7.46
N CYS A 317 -4.91 9.24 6.41
CA CYS A 317 -3.45 9.18 6.36
C CYS A 317 -2.81 10.09 7.42
N SER A 318 -3.44 11.22 7.74
CA SER A 318 -3.11 12.07 8.89
C SER A 318 -4.40 12.55 9.54
N LEU A 319 -4.66 12.09 10.76
CA LEU A 319 -5.75 12.58 11.60
C LEU A 319 -5.13 13.39 12.73
N HIS A 320 -5.25 14.72 12.63
CA HIS A 320 -4.55 15.66 13.52
C HIS A 320 -5.49 16.29 14.55
N PHE A 321 -4.97 16.47 15.74
CA PHE A 321 -5.64 17.11 16.87
C PHE A 321 -4.77 18.26 17.37
N PHE A 322 -5.32 19.47 17.42
CA PHE A 322 -4.59 20.62 17.92
C PHE A 322 -4.38 20.53 19.43
N VAL A 323 -3.17 20.85 19.88
CA VAL A 323 -2.83 20.85 21.30
C VAL A 323 -3.16 22.21 21.90
N GLY A 324 -3.79 22.20 23.07
CA GLY A 324 -4.02 23.38 23.88
C GLY A 324 -5.27 23.26 24.73
N LYS A 325 -5.33 24.02 25.82
CA LYS A 325 -6.42 23.94 26.82
C LYS A 325 -7.81 23.95 26.20
N TYR A 326 -8.06 24.85 25.23
CA TYR A 326 -9.33 24.94 24.54
C TYR A 326 -9.75 23.63 23.85
N TRP A 327 -8.84 23.03 23.09
CA TRP A 327 -9.09 21.77 22.37
C TRP A 327 -9.20 20.59 23.32
N ASP A 328 -8.36 20.56 24.37
CA ASP A 328 -8.39 19.51 25.39
C ASP A 328 -9.73 19.53 26.18
N ASP A 329 -10.27 20.71 26.48
CA ASP A 329 -11.54 20.86 27.19
C ASP A 329 -12.72 20.36 26.32
N ILE A 330 -12.72 20.66 25.01
CA ILE A 330 -13.71 20.11 24.06
C ILE A 330 -13.59 18.59 23.98
N ALA A 331 -12.37 18.07 23.85
CA ALA A 331 -12.11 16.64 23.78
C ALA A 331 -12.63 15.90 25.02
N ARG A 332 -12.36 16.43 26.22
CA ARG A 332 -12.91 15.87 27.47
C ARG A 332 -14.43 15.89 27.46
N ARG A 333 -15.05 16.99 27.03
CA ARG A 333 -16.51 17.08 26.96
C ARG A 333 -17.11 16.03 26.02
N ILE A 334 -16.53 15.81 24.85
CA ILE A 334 -16.96 14.77 23.91
C ILE A 334 -16.88 13.38 24.55
N ILE A 335 -15.80 13.10 25.28
CA ILE A 335 -15.62 11.83 25.99
C ILE A 335 -16.64 11.69 27.11
N ASP A 336 -16.83 12.73 27.92
CA ASP A 336 -17.76 12.75 29.05
C ASP A 336 -19.21 12.59 28.58
N ASP A 337 -19.62 13.26 27.50
CA ASP A 337 -20.98 13.14 26.93
C ASP A 337 -21.26 11.73 26.35
N ALA A 338 -20.21 10.97 26.01
CA ALA A 338 -20.30 9.60 25.53
C ALA A 338 -20.07 8.54 26.61
N SER A 339 -19.57 8.96 27.79
CA SER A 339 -19.28 8.10 28.93
C SER A 339 -20.46 8.10 29.90
N LEU A 340 -20.69 6.96 30.56
CA LEU A 340 -21.78 6.76 31.52
C LEU A 340 -21.50 7.41 32.88
#